data_AF-A0A4R0YX46-F1
#
_entry.id   AF-A0A4R0YX46-F1
#
_cell.length_a   1.000
_cell.length_b   1.000
_cell.length_c   1.000
_cell.angle_alpha   90.00
_cell.angle_beta   90.00
_cell.angle_gamma   90.00
#
_symmetry.space_group_name_H-M   'P 1'
#
loop_
_entity.id
_entity.type
_entity.pdbx_description
1 polymer ?
#
loop_
_entity_poly.entity_id
_entity_poly.type
_entity_poly.pdbx_seq_one_letter_code
_entity_poly.pdbx_strand_id
1 'polypeptide(L)'
;MFLEVKEKADRMLSARGFLALPIDPNEPEMALWQKEIFSGYDFFVMFSISRRDAEKGLLSLSVHLGVDSRWQFEFESNAGVRTKFHPGDEKAYVGNVVVPLQWLTAIWPPALPSFTDSMLRWRDVPVANALNTMDDVFYYFDRQGLAFLEMVGTEEGLISTLLNLENFPGRRGSGGPVGPRPLLSAAALLCRRRQFDEAIGAVGKAEAKAENDLRSDNISQASFEEIKSLYGLYRGAIIDQSLQALH
;
A
#
# COMPACT_ATOMS: atom_id res chain seq x y z
N MET A 1 19.38 -22.73 -15.46
CA MET A 1 18.97 -21.41 -15.99
C MET A 1 18.16 -20.61 -14.97
N PHE A 2 16.97 -21.04 -14.51
CA PHE A 2 16.22 -20.29 -13.48
C PHE A 2 17.02 -20.06 -12.18
N LEU A 3 17.68 -21.10 -11.64
CA LEU A 3 18.47 -20.98 -10.41
C LEU A 3 19.60 -19.94 -10.53
N GLU A 4 20.24 -19.86 -11.70
CA GLU A 4 21.31 -18.88 -11.95
C GLU A 4 20.78 -17.45 -12.02
N VAL A 5 19.60 -17.26 -12.65
CA VAL A 5 18.90 -15.96 -12.67
C VAL A 5 18.50 -15.55 -11.27
N LYS A 6 18.00 -16.50 -10.47
CA LYS A 6 17.66 -16.28 -9.05
C LYS A 6 18.87 -15.84 -8.23
N GLU A 7 19.96 -16.58 -8.27
CA GLU A 7 21.18 -16.22 -7.51
C GLU A 7 21.74 -14.84 -7.90
N LYS A 8 21.56 -14.43 -9.16
CA LYS A 8 21.93 -13.09 -9.62
C LYS A 8 20.92 -12.04 -9.13
N ALA A 9 19.63 -12.32 -9.21
CA ALA A 9 18.57 -11.46 -8.70
C ALA A 9 18.70 -11.20 -7.19
N ASP A 10 18.91 -12.26 -6.41
CA ASP A 10 19.11 -12.20 -4.96
C ASP A 10 20.32 -11.34 -4.61
N ARG A 11 21.42 -11.44 -5.37
CA ARG A 11 22.59 -10.58 -5.18
C ARG A 11 22.30 -9.12 -5.48
N MET A 12 21.56 -8.82 -6.55
CA MET A 12 21.19 -7.44 -6.91
C MET A 12 20.27 -6.82 -5.83
N LEU A 13 19.28 -7.57 -5.38
CA LEU A 13 18.34 -7.17 -4.33
C LEU A 13 19.08 -6.98 -3.00
N SER A 14 19.92 -7.93 -2.59
CA SER A 14 20.73 -7.84 -1.37
C SER A 14 21.69 -6.64 -1.41
N ALA A 15 22.31 -6.37 -2.56
CA ALA A 15 23.20 -5.22 -2.72
C ALA A 15 22.47 -3.87 -2.55
N ARG A 16 21.16 -3.84 -2.79
CA ARG A 16 20.28 -2.69 -2.54
C ARG A 16 19.60 -2.72 -1.16
N GLY A 17 19.95 -3.70 -0.31
CA GLY A 17 19.47 -3.81 1.06
C GLY A 17 18.11 -4.49 1.21
N PHE A 18 17.59 -5.16 0.17
CA PHE A 18 16.38 -5.97 0.30
C PHE A 18 16.67 -7.24 1.12
N LEU A 19 15.71 -7.61 1.95
CA LEU A 19 15.70 -8.85 2.73
C LEU A 19 14.81 -9.87 2.03
N ALA A 20 15.34 -11.08 1.79
CA ALA A 20 14.52 -12.18 1.29
C ALA A 20 13.48 -12.58 2.34
N LEU A 21 12.22 -12.74 1.93
CA LEU A 21 11.17 -13.24 2.81
C LEU A 21 11.16 -14.77 2.77
N PRO A 22 10.96 -15.46 3.91
CA PRO A 22 10.91 -16.91 3.95
C PRO A 22 9.80 -17.46 3.05
N ILE A 23 10.13 -18.51 2.31
CA ILE A 23 9.36 -19.00 1.16
C ILE A 23 8.53 -20.22 1.56
N ASP A 24 7.22 -20.21 1.30
CA ASP A 24 6.49 -21.44 0.95
C ASP A 24 6.88 -21.79 -0.49
N PRO A 25 7.36 -23.00 -0.79
CA PRO A 25 7.76 -23.40 -2.15
C PRO A 25 6.66 -23.25 -3.22
N ASN A 26 5.41 -23.03 -2.84
CA ASN A 26 4.28 -22.76 -3.73
C ASN A 26 3.94 -21.26 -3.88
N GLU A 27 4.60 -20.38 -3.14
CA GLU A 27 4.37 -18.94 -3.17
C GLU A 27 5.42 -18.22 -4.05
N PRO A 28 5.09 -17.03 -4.60
CA PRO A 28 6.06 -16.22 -5.31
C PRO A 28 7.27 -15.92 -4.42
N GLU A 29 8.47 -15.90 -5.02
CA GLU A 29 9.67 -15.50 -4.30
C GLU A 29 9.60 -14.00 -4.04
N MET A 30 9.69 -13.59 -2.77
CA MET A 30 9.52 -12.20 -2.37
C MET A 30 10.76 -11.66 -1.68
N ALA A 31 11.07 -10.39 -1.96
CA ALA A 31 12.08 -9.63 -1.26
C ALA A 31 11.48 -8.29 -0.80
N LEU A 32 11.82 -7.89 0.42
CA LEU A 32 11.29 -6.69 1.07
C LEU A 32 12.42 -5.74 1.41
N TRP A 33 12.31 -4.50 0.96
CA TRP A 33 13.07 -3.39 1.51
C TRP A 33 12.13 -2.52 2.32
N GLN A 34 12.49 -2.20 3.55
CA GLN A 34 11.65 -1.42 4.46
C GLN A 34 12.49 -0.40 5.20
N LYS A 35 11.95 0.81 5.34
CA LYS A 35 12.60 1.92 6.02
C LYS A 35 11.56 2.77 6.74
N GLU A 36 11.82 3.07 8.01
CA GLU A 36 11.03 4.05 8.76
C GLU A 36 11.15 5.43 8.11
N ILE A 37 10.01 6.03 7.76
CA ILE A 37 9.95 7.37 7.16
C ILE A 37 9.60 8.43 8.21
N PHE A 38 8.83 8.06 9.22
CA PHE A 38 8.60 8.82 10.45
C PHE A 38 8.00 7.89 11.52
N SER A 39 7.97 8.35 12.76
CA SER A 39 7.75 7.50 13.94
C SER A 39 6.53 6.56 13.80
N GLY A 40 6.79 5.26 13.70
CA GLY A 40 5.76 4.21 13.61
C GLY A 40 5.12 4.01 12.23
N TYR A 41 5.68 4.64 11.19
CA TYR A 41 5.30 4.49 9.79
C TYR A 41 6.51 4.11 8.94
N ASP A 42 6.41 2.97 8.27
CA ASP A 42 7.48 2.42 7.48
C ASP A 42 7.09 2.42 6.01
N PHE A 43 7.94 2.97 5.16
CA PHE A 43 7.83 2.78 3.73
C PHE A 43 8.44 1.44 3.35
N PHE A 44 7.77 0.71 2.49
CA PHE A 44 8.25 -0.58 2.00
C PHE A 44 8.23 -0.66 0.48
N VAL A 45 9.11 -1.50 -0.03
CA VAL A 45 9.16 -1.96 -1.42
C VAL A 45 9.17 -3.47 -1.40
N MET A 46 8.12 -4.07 -1.93
CA MET A 46 7.98 -5.51 -2.05
C MET A 46 8.18 -5.91 -3.51
N PHE A 47 9.25 -6.65 -3.75
CA PHE A 47 9.59 -7.21 -5.05
C PHE A 47 9.19 -8.68 -5.07
N SER A 48 8.47 -9.13 -6.10
CA SER A 48 8.07 -10.53 -6.26
C SER A 48 8.43 -11.10 -7.63
N ILE A 49 8.92 -12.33 -7.63
CA ILE A 49 9.24 -13.13 -8.82
C ILE A 49 8.38 -14.38 -8.78
N SER A 50 7.54 -14.56 -9.81
CA SER A 50 6.76 -15.79 -9.97
C SER A 50 7.09 -16.50 -11.28
N ARG A 51 7.13 -17.83 -11.22
CA ARG A 51 7.15 -18.67 -12.43
C ARG A 51 5.73 -18.72 -12.99
N ARG A 52 5.61 -18.59 -14.31
CA ARG A 52 4.35 -18.84 -15.00
C ARG A 52 4.28 -20.32 -15.34
N ASP A 53 3.42 -21.07 -14.65
CA ASP A 53 3.25 -22.51 -14.87
C ASP A 53 2.76 -22.85 -16.29
N ALA A 54 2.01 -21.93 -16.92
CA ALA A 54 1.44 -22.13 -18.26
C ALA A 54 2.49 -22.05 -19.39
N GLU A 55 3.61 -21.32 -19.21
CA GLU A 55 4.60 -21.08 -20.27
C GLU A 55 6.03 -21.27 -19.74
N LYS A 56 6.60 -22.44 -20.04
CA LYS A 56 7.96 -22.80 -19.63
C LYS A 56 8.96 -21.76 -20.11
N GLY A 57 9.71 -21.18 -19.17
CA GLY A 57 10.79 -20.23 -19.47
C GLY A 57 10.38 -18.75 -19.38
N LEU A 58 9.18 -18.45 -18.91
CA LEU A 58 8.73 -17.08 -18.59
C LEU A 58 8.61 -16.83 -17.09
N LEU A 59 8.83 -15.57 -16.70
CA LEU A 59 8.67 -15.05 -15.35
C LEU A 59 7.69 -13.87 -15.34
N SER A 60 7.06 -13.64 -14.19
CA SER A 60 6.42 -12.37 -13.89
C SER A 60 7.19 -11.69 -12.76
N LEU A 61 7.51 -10.41 -12.95
CA LEU A 61 8.10 -9.56 -11.93
C LEU A 61 7.08 -8.51 -11.53
N SER A 62 6.87 -8.34 -10.23
CA SER A 62 5.96 -7.32 -9.70
C SER A 62 6.62 -6.55 -8.56
N VAL A 63 6.44 -5.24 -8.55
CA VAL A 63 6.97 -4.37 -7.50
C VAL A 63 5.86 -3.52 -6.92
N HIS A 64 5.67 -3.62 -5.62
CA HIS A 64 4.70 -2.81 -4.88
C HIS A 64 5.46 -1.88 -3.93
N LEU A 65 5.06 -0.61 -3.91
CA LEU A 65 5.53 0.37 -2.96
C LEU A 65 4.39 0.69 -2.00
N GLY A 66 4.67 0.91 -0.73
CA GLY A 66 3.61 1.25 0.20
C GLY A 66 4.09 1.82 1.50
N VAL A 67 3.12 2.19 2.34
CA VAL A 67 3.37 2.64 3.72
C VAL A 67 2.56 1.81 4.68
N ASP A 68 3.26 1.21 5.62
CA ASP A 68 2.73 0.41 6.72
C ASP A 68 2.76 1.20 8.03
N SER A 69 1.78 0.99 8.91
CA SER A 69 1.72 1.68 10.21
C SER A 69 1.56 0.72 11.38
N ARG A 70 2.49 0.82 12.34
CA ARG A 70 2.38 0.20 13.68
C ARG A 70 1.47 1.01 14.58
N TRP A 71 1.58 2.33 14.50
CA TRP A 71 0.78 3.22 15.34
C TRP A 71 -0.71 3.08 15.04
N GLN A 72 -1.09 2.96 13.76
CA GLN A 72 -2.49 2.75 13.41
C GLN A 72 -3.00 1.38 13.88
N PHE A 73 -2.16 0.35 13.86
CA PHE A 73 -2.51 -0.94 14.46
C PHE A 73 -2.84 -0.79 15.95
N GLU A 74 -1.99 -0.07 16.71
CA GLU A 74 -2.21 0.19 18.14
C GLU A 74 -3.48 1.02 18.37
N PHE A 75 -3.69 2.08 17.58
CA PHE A 75 -4.88 2.90 17.63
C PHE A 75 -6.15 2.08 17.39
N GLU A 76 -6.18 1.28 16.31
CA GLU A 76 -7.32 0.43 15.97
C GLU A 76 -7.57 -0.66 17.02
N SER A 77 -6.51 -1.18 17.62
CA SER A 77 -6.62 -2.18 18.68
C SER A 77 -7.23 -1.58 19.95
N ASN A 78 -6.75 -0.40 20.38
CA ASN A 78 -7.26 0.31 21.54
C ASN A 78 -8.70 0.82 21.34
N ALA A 79 -9.05 1.21 20.11
CA ALA A 79 -10.40 1.60 19.73
C ALA A 79 -11.37 0.40 19.63
N GLY A 80 -10.90 -0.84 19.79
CA GLY A 80 -11.72 -2.05 19.63
C GLY A 80 -12.14 -2.34 18.18
N VAL A 81 -11.45 -1.76 17.19
CA VAL A 81 -11.70 -1.99 15.76
C VAL A 81 -11.14 -3.35 15.34
N ARG A 82 -9.93 -3.68 15.79
CA ARG A 82 -9.21 -4.90 15.41
C ARG A 82 -9.59 -6.15 16.19
N THR A 83 -10.27 -6.04 17.33
CA THR A 83 -10.75 -7.21 18.11
C THR A 83 -11.79 -8.06 17.36
N LYS A 84 -12.27 -7.60 16.20
CA LYS A 84 -13.12 -8.36 15.27
C LYS A 84 -12.32 -9.14 14.20
N PHE A 85 -11.01 -8.92 14.06
CA PHE A 85 -10.15 -9.57 13.06
C PHE A 85 -9.26 -10.64 13.70
N HIS A 86 -8.91 -11.68 12.92
CA HIS A 86 -8.51 -13.01 13.38
C HIS A 86 -7.35 -13.10 14.41
N PRO A 87 -7.36 -14.12 15.30
CA PRO A 87 -6.21 -14.47 16.13
C PRO A 87 -5.02 -14.91 15.25
N GLY A 88 -3.87 -14.24 15.37
CA GLY A 88 -2.64 -14.50 14.59
C GLY A 88 -1.95 -13.25 14.03
N ASP A 89 -2.66 -12.11 14.01
CA ASP A 89 -2.20 -10.82 13.49
C ASP A 89 -1.22 -10.06 14.43
N GLU A 90 -0.52 -10.75 15.32
CA GLU A 90 0.32 -10.14 16.37
C GLU A 90 1.53 -9.32 15.83
N LYS A 91 1.70 -9.28 14.50
CA LYS A 91 2.69 -8.45 13.78
C LYS A 91 2.09 -7.63 12.62
N ALA A 92 0.77 -7.52 12.53
CA ALA A 92 0.10 -6.99 11.34
C ALA A 92 0.17 -5.46 11.30
N TYR A 93 1.12 -4.91 10.56
CA TYR A 93 1.08 -3.50 10.16
C TYR A 93 -0.22 -3.20 9.41
N VAL A 94 -0.73 -1.97 9.53
CA VAL A 94 -1.83 -1.50 8.67
C VAL A 94 -1.22 -0.95 7.38
N GLY A 95 -1.48 -1.61 6.26
CA GLY A 95 -1.18 -1.06 4.93
C GLY A 95 -2.06 0.15 4.66
N ASN A 96 -1.47 1.34 4.64
CA ASN A 96 -2.19 2.61 4.48
C ASN A 96 -2.44 2.92 3.01
N VAL A 97 -1.40 2.72 2.21
CA VAL A 97 -1.39 2.90 0.76
C VAL A 97 -0.39 1.92 0.17
N VAL A 98 -0.78 1.26 -0.91
CA VAL A 98 0.06 0.38 -1.70
C VAL A 98 -0.15 0.71 -3.16
N VAL A 99 0.92 0.88 -3.92
CA VAL A 99 0.88 1.21 -5.34
C VAL A 99 1.83 0.31 -6.13
N PRO A 100 1.38 -0.32 -7.23
CA PRO A 100 2.29 -1.03 -8.14
C PRO A 100 3.22 -0.04 -8.86
N LEU A 101 4.52 -0.36 -8.93
CA LEU A 101 5.47 0.49 -9.65
C LEU A 101 5.10 0.61 -11.14
N GLN A 102 4.61 -0.46 -11.76
CA GLN A 102 4.12 -0.45 -13.14
C GLN A 102 3.04 0.63 -13.35
N TRP A 103 2.16 0.77 -12.37
CA TRP A 103 1.10 1.78 -12.42
C TRP A 103 1.68 3.20 -12.32
N LEU A 104 2.69 3.42 -11.46
CA LEU A 104 3.39 4.70 -11.41
C LEU A 104 4.04 5.03 -12.76
N THR A 105 4.66 4.06 -13.44
CA THR A 105 5.24 4.29 -14.78
C THR A 105 4.21 4.59 -15.86
N ALA A 106 2.98 4.08 -15.69
CA ALA A 106 1.90 4.24 -16.64
C ALA A 106 1.27 5.64 -16.61
N ILE A 107 1.29 6.29 -15.45
CA ILE A 107 0.53 7.52 -15.20
C ILE A 107 1.41 8.69 -14.75
N TRP A 108 2.47 8.45 -13.99
CA TRP A 108 3.25 9.51 -13.36
C TRP A 108 4.29 10.07 -14.34
N PRO A 109 4.26 11.38 -14.66
CA PRO A 109 5.25 12.00 -15.53
C PRO A 109 6.71 11.71 -15.13
N PRO A 110 7.60 11.32 -16.08
CA PRO A 110 7.29 11.03 -17.48
C PRO A 110 6.59 9.68 -17.61
N ALA A 111 5.29 9.72 -17.95
CA ALA A 111 4.48 8.54 -18.12
C ALA A 111 4.85 7.85 -19.44
N LEU A 112 4.82 6.53 -19.44
CA LEU A 112 4.99 5.76 -20.66
C LEU A 112 3.76 5.90 -21.56
N PRO A 113 3.92 5.82 -22.90
CA PRO A 113 2.83 6.16 -23.83
C PRO A 113 1.58 5.26 -23.74
N SER A 114 1.73 4.02 -23.27
CA SER A 114 0.65 3.03 -23.22
C SER A 114 0.47 2.52 -21.80
N PHE A 115 -0.72 2.75 -21.23
CA PHE A 115 -1.07 2.30 -19.88
C PHE A 115 -1.02 0.77 -19.79
N THR A 116 -1.65 0.09 -20.76
CA THR A 116 -1.66 -1.37 -20.82
C THR A 116 -0.24 -1.93 -20.91
N ASP A 117 0.60 -1.41 -21.80
CA ASP A 117 1.96 -1.93 -21.95
C ASP A 117 2.81 -1.68 -20.70
N SER A 118 2.55 -0.59 -19.98
CA SER A 118 3.22 -0.29 -18.71
C SER A 118 2.82 -1.28 -17.62
N MET A 119 1.51 -1.54 -17.48
CA MET A 119 0.98 -2.52 -16.52
C MET A 119 1.45 -3.95 -16.81
N LEU A 120 1.73 -4.27 -18.08
CA LEU A 120 2.20 -5.58 -18.51
C LEU A 120 3.71 -5.66 -18.70
N ARG A 121 4.44 -4.57 -18.49
CA ARG A 121 5.85 -4.41 -18.90
C ARG A 121 6.78 -5.50 -18.39
N TRP A 122 6.52 -5.97 -17.17
CA TRP A 122 7.33 -7.00 -16.52
C TRP A 122 6.56 -8.30 -16.30
N ARG A 123 5.42 -8.43 -16.97
CA ARG A 123 4.68 -9.68 -17.08
C ARG A 123 5.24 -10.47 -18.26
N ASP A 124 5.37 -11.77 -18.11
CA ASP A 124 5.73 -12.69 -19.21
C ASP A 124 7.15 -12.43 -19.79
N VAL A 125 8.11 -12.20 -18.91
CA VAL A 125 9.52 -11.92 -19.23
C VAL A 125 10.27 -13.23 -19.48
N PRO A 126 10.94 -13.41 -20.64
CA PRO A 126 11.81 -14.56 -20.85
C PRO A 126 12.91 -14.63 -19.78
N VAL A 127 13.16 -15.81 -19.21
CA VAL A 127 14.18 -16.02 -18.17
C VAL A 127 15.56 -15.49 -18.61
N ALA A 128 15.90 -15.59 -19.89
CA ALA A 128 17.15 -15.07 -20.45
C ALA A 128 17.29 -13.54 -20.35
N ASN A 129 16.17 -12.80 -20.30
CA ASN A 129 16.13 -11.35 -20.23
C ASN A 129 15.89 -10.82 -18.80
N ALA A 130 15.65 -11.70 -17.83
CA ALA A 130 15.22 -11.32 -16.49
C ALA A 130 16.16 -10.31 -15.80
N LEU A 131 17.48 -10.44 -15.98
CA LEU A 131 18.45 -9.52 -15.39
C LEU A 131 18.38 -8.12 -16.01
N ASN A 132 18.25 -8.03 -17.33
CA ASN A 132 18.05 -6.75 -18.01
C ASN A 132 16.72 -6.12 -17.58
N THR A 133 15.69 -6.93 -17.35
CA THR A 133 14.41 -6.45 -16.81
C THR A 133 14.54 -5.97 -15.36
N MET A 134 15.38 -6.59 -14.53
CA MET A 134 15.65 -6.08 -13.19
C MET A 134 16.33 -4.71 -13.22
N ASP A 135 17.28 -4.49 -14.12
CA ASP A 135 17.87 -3.16 -14.32
C ASP A 135 16.83 -2.13 -14.75
N ASP A 136 15.90 -2.51 -15.66
CA ASP A 136 14.76 -1.67 -16.05
C ASP A 136 13.84 -1.35 -14.85
N VAL A 137 13.53 -2.33 -14.01
CA VAL A 137 12.75 -2.13 -12.78
C VAL A 137 13.44 -1.13 -11.85
N PHE A 138 14.73 -1.32 -11.60
CA PHE A 138 15.48 -0.42 -10.72
C PHE A 138 15.59 0.99 -11.30
N TYR A 139 15.73 1.12 -12.62
CA TYR A 139 15.70 2.42 -13.30
C TYR A 139 14.39 3.18 -13.04
N TYR A 140 13.23 2.52 -13.15
CA TYR A 140 11.93 3.15 -12.85
C TYR A 140 11.69 3.33 -11.34
N PHE A 141 12.22 2.44 -10.49
CA PHE A 141 12.18 2.63 -9.05
C PHE A 141 12.95 3.88 -8.62
N ASP A 142 14.17 4.06 -9.13
CA ASP A 142 15.04 5.20 -8.82
C ASP A 142 14.44 6.53 -9.32
N ARG A 143 13.52 6.50 -10.29
CA ARG A 143 12.86 7.70 -10.85
C ARG A 143 11.46 7.94 -10.27
N GLN A 144 10.53 7.03 -10.47
CA GLN A 144 9.13 7.17 -10.04
C GLN A 144 8.93 6.66 -8.60
N GLY A 145 9.64 5.61 -8.20
CA GLY A 145 9.53 5.05 -6.85
C GLY A 145 10.07 6.00 -5.78
N LEU A 146 11.22 6.63 -6.02
CA LEU A 146 11.77 7.64 -5.10
C LEU A 146 10.91 8.91 -5.04
N ALA A 147 10.33 9.35 -6.17
CA ALA A 147 9.38 10.46 -6.17
C ALA A 147 8.11 10.14 -5.35
N PHE A 148 7.62 8.89 -5.41
CA PHE A 148 6.53 8.44 -4.55
C PHE A 148 6.93 8.48 -3.07
N LEU A 149 8.11 7.98 -2.73
CA LEU A 149 8.66 8.04 -1.38
C LEU A 149 8.76 9.48 -0.86
N GLU A 150 9.25 10.43 -1.67
CA GLU A 150 9.32 11.84 -1.28
C GLU A 150 7.93 12.42 -0.97
N MET A 151 6.92 12.08 -1.76
CA MET A 151 5.55 12.54 -1.57
C MET A 151 4.91 11.98 -0.28
N VAL A 152 5.17 10.71 0.07
CA VAL A 152 4.60 10.09 1.28
C VAL A 152 5.52 10.10 2.49
N GLY A 153 6.77 10.57 2.33
CA GLY A 153 7.85 10.46 3.30
C GLY A 153 7.74 11.38 4.51
N THR A 154 6.69 12.20 4.59
CA THR A 154 6.38 13.09 5.71
C THR A 154 4.97 12.81 6.19
N GLU A 155 4.66 13.16 7.45
CA GLU A 155 3.30 13.01 7.99
C GLU A 155 2.28 13.78 7.14
N GLU A 156 2.56 15.03 6.80
CA GLU A 156 1.70 15.89 5.97
C GLU A 156 1.54 15.33 4.56
N GLY A 157 2.62 14.84 3.97
CA GLY A 157 2.61 14.22 2.64
C GLY A 157 1.75 12.97 2.59
N LEU A 158 1.88 12.09 3.60
CA LEU A 158 1.05 10.89 3.71
C LEU A 158 -0.42 11.24 3.99
N ILE A 159 -0.70 12.17 4.92
CA ILE A 159 -2.08 12.64 5.20
C ILE A 159 -2.72 13.20 3.93
N SER A 160 -2.01 14.09 3.22
CA SER A 160 -2.49 14.70 1.98
C SER A 160 -2.77 13.62 0.92
N THR A 161 -1.87 12.65 0.78
CA THR A 161 -2.02 11.53 -0.16
C THR A 161 -3.25 10.68 0.18
N LEU A 162 -3.45 10.34 1.45
CA LEU A 162 -4.57 9.52 1.90
C LEU A 162 -5.92 10.23 1.76
N LEU A 163 -5.97 11.52 2.11
CA LEU A 163 -7.19 12.34 1.95
C LEU A 163 -7.59 12.53 0.49
N ASN A 164 -6.62 12.54 -0.42
CA ASN A 164 -6.83 12.78 -1.85
C ASN A 164 -6.63 11.52 -2.70
N LEU A 165 -6.61 10.32 -2.10
CA LEU A 165 -6.30 9.09 -2.82
C LEU A 165 -7.32 8.81 -3.94
N GLU A 166 -8.55 9.30 -3.83
CA GLU A 166 -9.57 9.24 -4.90
C GLU A 166 -9.28 10.12 -6.11
N ASN A 167 -8.49 11.15 -5.90
CA ASN A 167 -8.06 12.08 -6.94
C ASN A 167 -6.61 11.79 -7.38
N PHE A 168 -6.01 10.68 -6.92
CA PHE A 168 -4.66 10.31 -7.32
C PHE A 168 -4.60 10.20 -8.85
N PRO A 169 -3.57 10.78 -9.52
CA PRO A 169 -3.50 10.82 -10.97
C PRO A 169 -3.77 9.46 -11.59
N GLY A 170 -4.68 9.35 -12.56
CA GLY A 170 -4.94 8.09 -13.27
C GLY A 170 -5.76 7.03 -12.52
N ARG A 171 -6.46 7.40 -11.43
CA ARG A 171 -7.54 6.58 -10.86
C ARG A 171 -8.75 6.53 -11.82
N ARG A 172 -8.57 5.89 -12.97
CA ARG A 172 -9.57 5.49 -13.95
C ARG A 172 -9.39 3.99 -14.19
N GLY A 173 -10.09 3.16 -13.40
CA GLY A 173 -10.02 1.70 -13.50
C GLY A 173 -9.32 1.00 -12.35
N SER A 174 -9.19 -0.32 -12.45
CA SER A 174 -8.56 -1.20 -11.46
C SER A 174 -7.02 -1.13 -11.50
N GLY A 175 -6.36 -1.37 -10.36
CA GLY A 175 -4.90 -1.56 -10.28
C GLY A 175 -4.06 -0.34 -9.86
N GLY A 176 -4.68 0.78 -9.50
CA GLY A 176 -3.99 1.96 -8.93
C GLY A 176 -3.70 1.85 -7.42
N PRO A 177 -3.27 2.95 -6.77
CA PRO A 177 -3.04 2.99 -5.34
C PRO A 177 -4.25 2.48 -4.56
N VAL A 178 -4.05 1.43 -3.76
CA VAL A 178 -5.08 0.87 -2.87
C VAL A 178 -4.70 1.13 -1.44
N GLY A 179 -5.69 1.51 -0.64
CA GLY A 179 -5.64 1.44 0.81
C GLY A 179 -6.96 0.81 1.25
N PRO A 180 -6.98 -0.14 2.19
CA PRO A 180 -8.23 -0.75 2.64
C PRO A 180 -9.19 0.34 3.15
N ARG A 181 -8.68 1.37 3.84
CA ARG A 181 -9.45 2.52 4.37
C ARG A 181 -8.60 3.79 4.46
N PRO A 182 -8.30 4.47 3.33
CA PRO A 182 -7.35 5.58 3.31
C PRO A 182 -7.80 6.78 4.16
N LEU A 183 -9.10 7.11 4.13
CA LEU A 183 -9.65 8.20 4.94
C LEU A 183 -9.59 7.94 6.45
N LEU A 184 -9.74 6.69 6.89
CA LEU A 184 -9.55 6.33 8.29
C LEU A 184 -8.09 6.37 8.70
N SER A 185 -7.20 5.96 7.79
CA SER A 185 -5.76 6.05 8.02
C SER A 185 -5.31 7.50 8.15
N ALA A 186 -5.89 8.39 7.34
CA ALA A 186 -5.70 9.84 7.48
C ALA A 186 -6.26 10.36 8.81
N ALA A 187 -7.46 9.92 9.22
CA ALA A 187 -8.06 10.31 10.50
C ALA A 187 -7.19 9.90 11.68
N ALA A 188 -6.62 8.68 11.65
CA ALA A 188 -5.72 8.17 12.67
C ALA A 188 -4.45 9.07 12.78
N LEU A 189 -3.81 9.37 11.64
CA LEU A 189 -2.66 10.28 11.57
C LEU A 189 -2.98 11.70 12.07
N LEU A 190 -4.12 12.26 11.68
CA LEU A 190 -4.57 13.58 12.13
C LEU A 190 -4.83 13.60 13.65
N CYS A 191 -5.44 12.54 14.19
CA CYS A 191 -5.65 12.37 15.61
C CYS A 191 -4.33 12.36 16.39
N ARG A 192 -3.32 11.61 15.89
CA ARG A 192 -1.95 11.62 16.46
C ARG A 192 -1.34 13.01 16.51
N ARG A 193 -1.59 13.83 15.49
CA ARG A 193 -1.15 15.23 15.41
C ARG A 193 -2.02 16.19 16.22
N ARG A 194 -2.99 15.68 16.98
CA ARG A 194 -3.98 16.44 17.76
C ARG A 194 -4.85 17.37 16.90
N GLN A 195 -4.95 17.07 15.61
CA GLN A 195 -5.82 17.73 14.64
C GLN A 195 -7.19 17.05 14.66
N PHE A 196 -7.85 17.11 15.81
CA PHE A 196 -9.02 16.28 16.10
C PHE A 196 -10.23 16.64 15.24
N ASP A 197 -10.45 17.92 14.94
CA ASP A 197 -11.54 18.37 14.07
C ASP A 197 -11.35 17.88 12.64
N GLU A 198 -10.12 17.97 12.11
CA GLU A 198 -9.81 17.42 10.79
C GLU A 198 -9.92 15.89 10.77
N ALA A 199 -9.52 15.22 11.85
CA ALA A 199 -9.66 13.76 11.99
C ALA A 199 -11.13 13.33 11.95
N ILE A 200 -12.02 14.02 12.69
CA ILE A 200 -13.47 13.78 12.64
C ILE A 200 -14.00 14.07 11.24
N GLY A 201 -13.53 15.15 10.59
CA GLY A 201 -13.89 15.49 9.22
C GLY A 201 -13.50 14.39 8.22
N ALA A 202 -12.35 13.75 8.39
CA ALA A 202 -11.91 12.63 7.56
C ALA A 202 -12.80 11.38 7.74
N VAL A 203 -13.22 11.08 8.98
CA VAL A 203 -14.21 10.02 9.24
C VAL A 203 -15.56 10.34 8.59
N GLY A 204 -16.03 11.59 8.68
CA GLY A 204 -17.27 12.03 8.04
C GLY A 204 -17.25 11.90 6.51
N LYS A 205 -16.10 12.18 5.87
CA LYS A 205 -15.92 11.91 4.44
C LYS A 205 -15.99 10.42 4.11
N ALA A 206 -15.44 9.56 4.97
CA ALA A 206 -15.48 8.11 4.79
C ALA A 206 -16.91 7.56 4.91
N GLU A 207 -17.70 8.08 5.84
CA GLU A 207 -19.13 7.80 6.00
C GLU A 207 -19.91 8.19 4.75
N ALA A 208 -19.77 9.45 4.30
CA ALA A 208 -20.45 9.94 3.11
C ALA A 208 -20.12 9.11 1.86
N LYS A 209 -18.86 8.68 1.74
CA LYS A 209 -18.44 7.77 0.67
C LYS A 209 -19.13 6.41 0.76
N ALA A 210 -19.17 5.79 1.94
CA ALA A 210 -19.84 4.50 2.13
C ALA A 210 -21.34 4.58 1.84
N GLU A 211 -22.00 5.67 2.22
CA GLU A 211 -23.41 5.92 1.89
C GLU A 211 -23.62 6.02 0.38
N ASN A 212 -22.74 6.71 -0.33
CA ASN A 212 -22.82 6.81 -1.79
C ASN A 212 -22.57 5.45 -2.47
N ASP A 213 -21.61 4.67 -1.97
CA ASP A 213 -21.34 3.32 -2.47
C ASP A 213 -22.54 2.40 -2.24
N LEU A 214 -23.24 2.50 -1.11
CA LEU A 214 -24.50 1.76 -0.86
C LEU A 214 -25.60 2.17 -1.84
N ARG A 215 -25.81 3.49 -2.04
CA ARG A 215 -26.83 4.00 -3.00
C ARG A 215 -26.54 3.61 -4.45
N SER A 216 -25.28 3.35 -4.76
CA SER A 216 -24.81 2.95 -6.09
C SER A 216 -24.72 1.43 -6.25
N ASP A 217 -25.23 0.65 -5.29
CA ASP A 217 -25.16 -0.81 -5.25
C ASP A 217 -23.73 -1.38 -5.32
N ASN A 218 -22.71 -0.59 -4.95
CA ASN A 218 -21.31 -1.04 -4.91
C ASN A 218 -21.01 -1.87 -3.65
N ILE A 219 -21.82 -1.74 -2.59
CA ILE A 219 -21.72 -2.51 -1.36
C ILE A 219 -23.11 -2.95 -0.89
N SER A 220 -23.16 -4.06 -0.15
CA SER A 220 -24.42 -4.54 0.44
C SER A 220 -24.82 -3.75 1.69
N GLN A 221 -26.11 -3.78 2.05
CA GLN A 221 -26.59 -3.21 3.32
C GLN A 221 -25.86 -3.80 4.54
N ALA A 222 -25.60 -5.12 4.53
CA ALA A 222 -24.88 -5.77 5.63
C ALA A 222 -23.45 -5.23 5.76
N SER A 223 -22.73 -5.12 4.64
CA SER A 223 -21.39 -4.52 4.59
C SER A 223 -21.40 -3.06 5.05
N PHE A 224 -22.43 -2.30 4.67
CA PHE A 224 -22.58 -0.91 5.09
C PHE A 224 -22.76 -0.76 6.61
N GLU A 225 -23.58 -1.59 7.26
CA GLU A 225 -23.75 -1.54 8.72
C GLU A 225 -22.46 -1.91 9.47
N GLU A 226 -21.69 -2.89 8.97
CA GLU A 226 -20.37 -3.22 9.52
C GLU A 226 -19.39 -2.05 9.41
N ILE A 227 -19.35 -1.40 8.23
CA ILE A 227 -18.52 -0.21 7.97
C ILE A 227 -18.92 0.94 8.90
N LYS A 228 -20.22 1.20 9.05
CA LYS A 228 -20.75 2.26 9.91
C LYS A 228 -20.42 2.03 11.39
N SER A 229 -20.53 0.79 11.87
CA SER A 229 -20.11 0.41 13.23
C SER A 229 -18.63 0.75 13.45
N LEU A 230 -17.78 0.46 12.46
CA LEU A 230 -16.35 0.74 12.52
C LEU A 230 -16.03 2.24 12.55
N TYR A 231 -16.73 3.05 11.75
CA TYR A 231 -16.60 4.50 11.78
C TYR A 231 -17.01 5.10 13.13
N GLY A 232 -18.05 4.55 13.75
CA GLY A 232 -18.46 4.91 15.12
C GLY A 232 -17.36 4.66 16.15
N LEU A 233 -16.67 3.51 16.08
CA LEU A 233 -15.54 3.19 16.96
C LEU A 233 -14.37 4.17 16.75
N TYR A 234 -14.02 4.46 15.49
CA TYR A 234 -12.99 5.44 15.15
C TYR A 234 -13.31 6.83 15.72
N ARG A 235 -14.54 7.31 15.52
CA ARG A 235 -14.99 8.61 16.03
C ARG A 235 -14.94 8.66 17.55
N GLY A 236 -15.43 7.62 18.23
CA GLY A 236 -15.37 7.50 19.69
C GLY A 236 -13.94 7.61 20.20
N ALA A 237 -13.01 6.84 19.62
CA ALA A 237 -11.61 6.87 20.00
C ALA A 237 -10.94 8.24 19.80
N ILE A 238 -11.28 8.96 18.72
CA ILE A 238 -10.78 10.32 18.46
C ILE A 238 -11.31 11.30 19.53
N ILE A 239 -12.60 11.20 19.88
CA ILE A 239 -13.21 12.03 20.93
C ILE A 239 -12.59 11.74 22.30
N ASP A 240 -12.38 10.46 22.63
CA ASP A 240 -11.77 10.09 23.91
C ASP A 240 -10.35 10.65 24.03
N GLN A 241 -9.55 10.57 22.96
CA GLN A 241 -8.20 11.16 22.94
C GLN A 241 -8.23 12.69 22.99
N SER A 242 -9.21 13.35 22.35
CA SER A 242 -9.33 14.80 22.41
C SER A 242 -9.68 15.28 23.83
N LEU A 243 -10.56 14.57 24.54
CA LEU A 243 -10.89 14.83 25.94
C LEU A 243 -9.69 14.60 26.87
N GLN A 244 -8.94 13.52 26.66
CA GLN A 244 -7.73 13.24 27.43
C GLN A 244 -6.65 14.31 27.25
N ALA A 245 -6.54 14.91 26.06
CA ALA A 245 -5.56 15.95 25.77
C ALA A 245 -5.85 17.31 26.45
N LEU A 246 -7.04 17.50 27.02
CA LEU A 246 -7.44 18.69 27.77
C LEU A 246 -7.06 18.63 29.27
N HIS A 247 -6.61 17.47 29.74
CA HIS A 247 -6.23 17.20 31.13
C HIS A 247 -4.71 17.01 31.28
#